data_AF-A0A964P4S0-F1
#
_entry.id   AF-A0A964P4S0-F1
#
_cell.length_a   1.000
_cell.length_b   1.000
_cell.length_c   1.000
_cell.angle_alpha   90.00
_cell.angle_beta   90.00
_cell.angle_gamma   90.00
#
_symmetry.space_group_name_H-M   'P 1'
#
loop_
_entity.id
_entity.type
_entity.pdbx_description
1 polymer ?
#
loop_
_entity_poly.entity_id
_entity_poly.type
_entity_poly.pdbx_seq_one_letter_code
_entity_poly.pdbx_strand_id
1 'polypeptide(L)'
;MTGDTLAQNADGYQSPASRYQLLLRLRIANFTGNFGKVTTAIGEAGADIGSIDIAEVSPEVIVRDFRIYCADEASAQAVVER
;
A
#
# COMPACT_ATOMS: atom_id res chain seq x y z
N MET A 1 27.03 -26.01 -29.93
CA MET A 1 28.04 -24.93 -30.01
C MET A 1 27.49 -23.94 -31.01
N THR A 2 27.03 -22.74 -30.68
CA THR A 2 27.27 -21.83 -29.55
C THR A 2 26.06 -20.87 -29.59
N GLY A 3 25.24 -20.72 -28.55
CA GLY A 3 25.56 -19.97 -27.33
C GLY A 3 24.97 -18.56 -27.46
N ASP A 4 24.06 -18.22 -26.55
CA ASP A 4 23.68 -16.88 -26.07
C ASP A 4 23.28 -15.81 -27.10
N THR A 5 22.07 -15.25 -27.06
CA THR A 5 21.67 -14.32 -26.00
C THR A 5 20.14 -14.15 -26.01
N LEU A 6 19.44 -14.86 -25.13
CA LEU A 6 18.09 -14.50 -24.68
C LEU A 6 18.22 -13.75 -23.35
N ALA A 7 18.62 -12.49 -23.41
CA ALA A 7 18.54 -11.60 -22.25
C ALA A 7 18.77 -10.17 -22.73
N GLN A 8 17.70 -9.47 -23.09
CA GLN A 8 17.69 -8.01 -23.01
C GLN A 8 16.25 -7.50 -22.94
N ASN A 9 15.89 -7.12 -21.72
CA ASN A 9 14.93 -6.08 -21.37
C ASN A 9 13.45 -6.49 -21.34
N ALA A 10 13.08 -7.33 -20.36
CA ALA A 10 11.71 -7.41 -19.86
C ALA A 10 11.49 -6.56 -18.59
N ASP A 11 12.40 -5.63 -18.28
CA ASP A 11 12.17 -4.59 -17.29
C ASP A 11 11.62 -3.35 -18.01
N GLY A 12 10.41 -2.91 -17.68
CA GLY A 12 10.08 -1.50 -17.89
C GLY A 12 8.69 -1.10 -18.36
N TYR A 13 7.66 -1.94 -18.22
CA TYR A 13 6.30 -1.39 -18.10
C TYR A 13 5.42 -2.26 -17.19
N GLN A 14 5.75 -2.30 -15.90
CA GLN A 14 4.72 -2.61 -14.91
C GLN A 14 3.75 -1.42 -14.91
N SER A 15 2.64 -1.57 -15.66
CA SER A 15 1.52 -0.64 -15.52
C SER A 15 1.14 -0.60 -14.04
N PRO A 16 0.93 0.58 -13.43
CA PRO A 16 0.34 0.66 -12.09
C PRO A 16 -0.97 -0.14 -11.96
N ALA A 17 -1.63 -0.43 -13.09
CA ALA A 17 -2.85 -1.22 -13.16
C ALA A 17 -2.66 -2.74 -12.94
N SER A 18 -1.43 -3.27 -12.90
CA SER A 18 -1.18 -4.68 -12.58
C SER A 18 -0.85 -4.92 -11.10
N ARG A 19 -0.95 -3.89 -10.25
CA ARG A 19 -0.75 -4.00 -8.81
C ARG A 19 -2.08 -4.25 -8.10
N TYR A 20 -2.06 -5.05 -7.05
CA TYR A 20 -3.22 -5.22 -6.18
C TYR A 20 -3.55 -3.89 -5.53
N GLN A 21 -4.79 -3.42 -5.69
CA GLN A 21 -5.24 -2.16 -5.11
C GLN A 21 -6.20 -2.45 -3.97
N LEU A 22 -5.86 -1.94 -2.78
CA LEU A 22 -6.72 -1.95 -1.62
C LEU A 22 -7.32 -0.56 -1.41
N LEU A 23 -8.62 -0.53 -1.14
CA LEU A 23 -9.33 0.65 -0.64
C LEU A 23 -9.78 0.34 0.79
N LEU A 24 -9.12 0.96 1.77
CA LEU A 24 -9.35 0.69 3.18
C LEU A 24 -9.93 1.93 3.87
N ARG A 25 -11.01 1.75 4.63
CA ARG A 25 -11.53 2.77 5.54
C ARG A 25 -11.06 2.47 6.96
N LEU A 26 -10.12 3.26 7.46
CA LEU A 26 -9.51 3.07 8.77
C LEU A 26 -10.05 4.10 9.78
N ARG A 27 -10.44 3.60 10.95
CA ARG A 27 -10.75 4.44 12.13
C ARG A 27 -9.49 4.58 12.96
N ILE A 28 -8.88 5.76 12.94
CA ILE A 28 -7.60 6.01 13.62
C ILE A 28 -7.88 6.89 14.83
N ALA A 29 -7.52 6.41 16.03
CA ALA A 29 -7.66 7.21 17.24
C ALA A 29 -6.88 8.54 17.12
N ASN A 30 -7.54 9.64 17.46
CA ASN A 30 -7.04 11.01 17.26
C ASN A 30 -6.02 11.42 18.33
N PHE A 31 -4.91 10.70 18.37
CA PHE A 31 -3.75 11.01 19.21
C PHE A 31 -2.51 11.19 18.35
N THR A 32 -1.63 12.09 18.79
CA THR A 32 -0.36 12.38 18.12
C THR A 32 0.43 11.09 17.87
N GLY A 33 0.88 10.91 16.62
CA GLY A 33 1.70 9.77 16.20
C GLY A 33 0.91 8.56 15.70
N ASN A 34 -0.38 8.41 15.99
CA ASN A 34 -1.15 7.24 15.54
C ASN A 34 -1.24 7.12 14.02
N PHE A 35 -1.40 8.24 13.32
CA PHE A 35 -1.37 8.24 11.85
C PHE A 35 -0.01 7.78 11.30
N GLY A 36 1.09 8.24 11.91
CA GLY A 36 2.44 7.82 11.53
C GLY A 36 2.64 6.31 11.70
N LYS A 37 2.16 5.73 12.82
CA LYS A 37 2.20 4.27 13.03
C LYS A 37 1.49 3.50 11.93
N VAL A 38 0.30 3.95 11.50
CA VAL A 38 -0.44 3.33 10.41
C VAL A 38 0.35 3.40 9.10
N THR A 39 0.85 4.58 8.72
CA THR A 39 1.60 4.73 7.47
C THR A 39 2.92 3.95 7.48
N THR A 40 3.59 3.85 8.64
CA THR A 40 4.78 3.02 8.81
C THR A 40 4.45 1.53 8.67
N ALA A 41 3.36 1.06 9.29
CA ALA A 41 2.95 -0.34 9.18
C ALA A 41 2.63 -0.75 7.73
N ILE A 42 1.98 0.14 6.95
CA ILE A 42 1.72 -0.10 5.53
C ILE A 42 3.04 -0.21 4.74
N GLY A 43 3.99 0.70 4.97
CA GLY A 43 5.29 0.66 4.30
C GLY A 43 6.14 -0.58 4.68
N GLU A 44 6.10 -0.99 5.95
CA GLU A 44 6.76 -2.21 6.44
C GLU A 44 6.17 -3.49 5.83
N ALA A 45 4.90 -3.49 5.45
CA ALA A 45 4.26 -4.58 4.71
C ALA A 45 4.66 -4.62 3.22
N GLY A 46 5.53 -3.70 2.77
CA GLY A 46 5.99 -3.62 1.38
C GLY A 46 4.95 -3.01 0.43
N ALA A 47 4.01 -2.22 0.95
CA ALA A 47 2.96 -1.61 0.15
C ALA A 47 3.15 -0.09 -0.01
N ASP A 48 2.77 0.42 -1.18
CA ASP A 48 2.83 1.84 -1.50
C ASP A 48 1.51 2.52 -1.16
N ILE A 49 1.56 3.72 -0.57
CA ILE A 49 0.37 4.52 -0.32
C ILE A 49 0.14 5.45 -1.52
N GLY A 50 -1.00 5.30 -2.18
CA GLY A 50 -1.40 6.10 -3.33
C GLY A 50 -2.15 7.37 -2.97
N SER A 51 -3.19 7.27 -2.13
CA SER A 51 -3.95 8.43 -1.65
C SER A 51 -4.46 8.20 -0.24
N ILE A 52 -4.68 9.31 0.47
CA ILE A 52 -5.22 9.32 1.83
C ILE A 52 -6.22 10.47 1.90
N ASP A 53 -7.46 10.13 2.19
CA ASP A 53 -8.56 11.08 2.24
C ASP A 53 -9.24 11.01 3.61
N ILE A 54 -9.63 12.15 4.18
CA ILE A 54 -10.37 12.18 5.44
C ILE A 54 -11.86 12.02 5.12
N ALA A 55 -12.49 11.00 5.69
CA ALA A 55 -13.93 10.76 5.56
C ALA A 55 -14.73 11.38 6.71
N GLU A 56 -14.17 11.40 7.93
CA GLU A 56 -14.82 11.91 9.13
C GLU A 56 -13.77 12.35 10.16
N VAL A 57 -14.08 13.39 10.94
CA VAL A 57 -13.26 13.87 12.06
C VAL A 57 -14.12 13.99 13.31
N SER A 58 -13.70 13.33 14.40
CA SER A 58 -14.20 13.52 15.75
C SER A 58 -13.05 13.81 16.72
N PRO A 59 -13.32 14.27 17.95
CA PRO A 59 -12.29 14.46 18.96
C PRO A 59 -11.51 13.19 19.29
N GLU A 60 -12.14 12.01 19.23
CA GLU A 60 -11.57 10.72 19.62
C GLU A 60 -11.00 9.94 18.42
N VAL A 61 -11.55 10.13 17.22
CA VAL A 61 -11.24 9.32 16.04
C VAL A 61 -11.23 10.18 14.78
N ILE A 62 -10.29 9.91 13.88
CA ILE A 62 -10.33 10.38 12.50
C ILE A 62 -10.47 9.17 11.59
N VAL A 63 -11.52 9.17 10.76
CA VAL A 63 -11.76 8.14 9.76
C VAL A 63 -11.09 8.56 8.46
N ARG A 64 -10.25 7.69 7.90
CA ARG A 64 -9.52 7.94 6.66
C ARG A 64 -9.72 6.82 5.67
N ASP A 65 -9.88 7.19 4.42
CA ASP A 65 -9.86 6.28 3.28
C ASP A 65 -8.45 6.25 2.71
N PHE A 66 -7.88 5.05 2.59
CA PHE A 66 -6.55 4.81 2.03
C PHE A 66 -6.69 4.06 0.71
N ARG A 67 -5.95 4.54 -0.30
CA ARG A 67 -5.63 3.77 -1.50
C ARG A 67 -4.22 3.23 -1.36
N ILE A 68 -4.08 1.91 -1.36
CA ILE A 68 -2.81 1.22 -1.17
C ILE A 68 -2.56 0.33 -2.39
N TYR A 69 -1.31 0.29 -2.87
CA TYR A 69 -0.87 -0.56 -3.95
C TYR A 69 0.11 -1.62 -3.42
N CYS A 70 -0.18 -2.88 -3.70
CA CYS A 70 0.62 -4.04 -3.31
C CYS A 70 1.17 -4.73 -4.56
N ALA A 71 2.36 -5.32 -4.45
CA ALA A 71 2.98 -6.06 -5.55
C ALA A 71 2.20 -7.36 -5.87
N ASP A 72 1.71 -8.02 -4.83
CA ASP A 72 0.96 -9.28 -4.91
C ASP A 72 -0.08 -9.39 -3.77
N GLU A 73 -0.81 -10.51 -3.76
CA GLU A 73 -1.81 -10.83 -2.76
C GLU A 73 -1.21 -11.03 -1.35
N ALA A 74 0.03 -11.53 -1.25
CA ALA A 74 0.66 -11.77 0.05
C ALA A 74 0.99 -10.44 0.76
N SER A 75 1.50 -9.45 0.03
CA SER A 75 1.66 -8.09 0.54
C SER A 75 0.31 -7.46 0.94
N ALA A 76 -0.74 -7.67 0.13
CA ALA A 76 -2.07 -7.16 0.44
C ALA A 76 -2.64 -7.76 1.74
N GLN A 77 -2.47 -9.07 1.93
CA GLN A 77 -2.85 -9.78 3.15
C GLN A 77 -2.05 -9.26 4.36
N ALA A 78 -0.74 -9.07 4.21
CA ALA A 78 0.12 -8.54 5.28
C ALA A 78 -0.28 -7.13 5.74
N VAL A 79 -0.80 -6.28 4.84
CA VAL A 79 -1.34 -4.96 5.19
C VAL A 79 -2.58 -5.07 6.07
N VAL A 80 -3.43 -6.07 5.86
CA VAL A 80 -4.69 -6.25 6.60
C VAL A 80 -4.49 -6.93 7.95
N GLU A 81 -3.48 -7.79 8.07
CA GLU A 81 -3.20 -8.57 9.28
C GLU A 81 -2.45 -7.79 10.38
N ARG A 82 -2.06 -6.53 10.12
CA ARG A 82 -1.21 -5.71 11.01
C ARG A 82 -2.00 -4.64 11.76
#